data_AF-A0A662YCR9-F1
#
_entry.id   AF-A0A662YCR9-F1
#
_cell.length_a   1.000
_cell.length_b   1.000
_cell.length_c   1.000
_cell.angle_alpha   90.00
_cell.angle_beta   90.00
_cell.angle_gamma   90.00
#
_symmetry.space_group_name_H-M   'P 1'
#
loop_
_entity.id
_entity.type
_entity.pdbx_description
1 polymer ?
#
loop_
_entity_poly.entity_id
_entity_poly.type
_entity_poly.pdbx_seq_one_letter_code
_entity_poly.pdbx_strand_id
1 'polypeptide(L)' 'MPIDINRLRPERGGDPAAVRADQQKRFLSLDIVDKVIALDEQWRQKQGEVETISMQMNALQQQ' A
#
# COMPACT_ATOMS: atom_id res chain seq x y z
N MET A 1 -7.79 -1.56 -17.92
CA MET A 1 -6.63 -0.80 -17.42
C MET A 1 -6.50 -1.08 -15.93
N PRO A 2 -5.37 -1.64 -15.47
CA PRO A 2 -5.09 -1.80 -14.05
C PRO A 2 -5.07 -0.42 -13.36
N ILE A 3 -5.57 -0.34 -12.12
CA ILE A 3 -5.47 0.88 -11.31
C ILE A 3 -4.12 0.86 -10.60
N ASP A 4 -3.37 1.96 -10.70
CA ASP A 4 -2.08 2.09 -10.01
C ASP A 4 -2.30 2.20 -8.49
N ILE A 5 -1.51 1.45 -7.71
CA ILE A 5 -1.56 1.45 -6.24
C ILE A 5 -1.29 2.83 -5.66
N ASN A 6 -0.49 3.68 -6.32
CA ASN A 6 -0.22 5.03 -5.83
C ASN A 6 -1.46 5.92 -5.87
N ARG A 7 -2.48 5.61 -6.70
CA ARG A 7 -3.77 6.32 -6.66
C ARG A 7 -4.56 6.03 -5.38
N LEU A 8 -4.25 4.93 -4.69
CA LEU A 8 -4.86 4.55 -3.41
C LEU A 8 -4.08 5.08 -2.21
N ARG A 9 -2.93 5.76 -2.42
CA ARG A 9 -2.05 6.26 -1.36
C ARG A 9 -2.20 7.77 -1.21
N PRO A 10 -2.91 8.27 -0.19
CA PRO A 10 -3.08 9.71 0.03
C PRO A 10 -1.74 10.43 0.18
N GLU A 11 -0.79 9.78 0.85
CA GLU A 11 0.55 10.31 1.15
C GLU A 11 1.42 10.53 -0.09
N ARG A 12 1.07 9.86 -1.21
CA ARG A 12 1.73 10.02 -2.51
C ARG A 12 0.91 10.87 -3.49
N GLY A 13 -0.11 11.59 -3.00
CA GLY A 13 -1.01 12.41 -3.83
C GLY A 13 -2.11 11.62 -4.54
N GLY A 14 -2.37 10.38 -4.12
CA GLY A 14 -3.49 9.58 -4.60
C GLY A 14 -4.82 10.00 -3.99
N ASP A 15 -5.91 9.73 -4.72
CA ASP A 15 -7.29 9.94 -4.24
C ASP A 15 -8.05 8.59 -4.19
N PRO A 16 -8.10 7.94 -3.02
CA PRO A 16 -8.87 6.72 -2.83
C PRO A 16 -10.37 6.91 -3.08
N ALA A 17 -10.92 8.11 -2.85
CA ALA A 17 -12.34 8.38 -3.03
C ALA A 17 -12.71 8.40 -4.51
N ALA A 18 -11.85 8.96 -5.36
CA ALA A 18 -12.00 8.87 -6.82
C ALA A 18 -12.01 7.41 -7.30
N VAL A 19 -11.14 6.56 -6.74
CA VAL A 19 -11.12 5.13 -7.07
C VAL A 19 -12.40 4.42 -6.62
N ARG A 20 -12.93 4.73 -5.43
CA ARG A 20 -14.24 4.21 -4.99
C ARG A 20 -15.36 4.63 -5.93
N ALA A 21 -15.41 5.90 -6.34
CA ALA A 21 -16.42 6.38 -7.29
C ALA A 21 -16.34 5.66 -8.65
N ASP A 22 -15.13 5.40 -9.14
CA ASP A 22 -14.93 4.66 -10.39
C ASP A 22 -15.31 3.19 -10.28
N GLN A 23 -15.09 2.54 -9.12
CA GLN A 23 -15.57 1.19 -8.85
C GLN A 23 -17.10 1.14 -8.76
N GLN A 24 -17.72 2.16 -8.16
CA GLN A 24 -19.18 2.29 -8.10
C GLN A 24 -19.79 2.39 -9.50
N LYS A 25 -19.23 3.22 -10.39
CA LYS A 25 -19.66 3.34 -11.80
C LYS A 25 -19.56 2.02 -12.56
N ARG A 26 -18.64 1.13 -12.14
CA ARG A 26 -18.42 -0.19 -12.72
C ARG A 26 -19.29 -1.27 -12.07
N PHE A 27 -20.16 -0.92 -11.12
CA PHE A 27 -20.96 -1.87 -10.33
C PHE A 27 -20.11 -2.91 -9.60
N LEU A 28 -18.89 -2.52 -9.21
CA LEU A 28 -17.96 -3.37 -8.46
C LEU A 28 -18.06 -3.08 -6.97
N SER A 29 -17.66 -4.07 -6.16
CA SER A 29 -17.65 -3.93 -4.70
C SER A 29 -16.67 -2.84 -4.27
N LEU A 30 -17.15 -1.88 -3.45
CA LEU A 30 -16.32 -0.81 -2.89
C LEU A 30 -15.40 -1.31 -1.76
N ASP A 31 -15.80 -2.39 -1.10
CA ASP A 31 -15.05 -3.03 0.00
C ASP A 31 -13.66 -3.51 -0.45
N ILE A 32 -13.47 -3.80 -1.74
CA ILE A 32 -12.15 -4.17 -2.25
C ILE A 32 -11.15 -3.01 -2.14
N VAL A 33 -11.60 -1.76 -2.26
CA VAL A 33 -10.72 -0.59 -2.17
C VAL A 33 -10.18 -0.47 -0.75
N ASP A 34 -11.06 -0.65 0.24
CA ASP A 34 -10.70 -0.55 1.66
C ASP A 34 -9.78 -1.69 2.08
N LYS A 35 -10.06 -2.91 1.61
CA LYS A 35 -9.19 -4.07 1.81
C LYS A 35 -7.79 -3.86 1.22
N VAL A 36 -7.70 -3.31 0.01
CA VAL A 36 -6.41 -3.04 -0.65
C VAL A 36 -5.63 -1.99 0.13
N ILE A 37 -6.27 -0.91 0.59
CA ILE A 37 -5.61 0.12 1.41
C ILE A 37 -5.09 -0.47 2.72
N ALA A 38 -5.89 -1.29 3.40
CA ALA A 38 -5.49 -1.94 4.65
C ALA A 38 -4.33 -2.93 4.47
N LEU A 39 -4.31 -3.67 3.36
CA LEU A 39 -3.21 -4.59 3.02
C LEU A 39 -1.94 -3.84 2.63
N ASP A 40 -2.07 -2.74 1.88
CA ASP A 40 -0.95 -1.88 1.48
C ASP A 40 -0.26 -1.27 2.70
N GLU A 41 -1.03 -0.80 3.68
CA GLU A 41 -0.49 -0.27 4.94
C GLU A 41 0.29 -1.34 5.73
N GLN A 42 -0.29 -2.52 5.91
CA GLN A 42 0.39 -3.64 6.58
C GLN A 42 1.67 -4.07 5.85
N TRP A 43 1.64 -4.06 4.52
CA TRP A 43 2.81 -4.40 3.71
C TRP A 43 3.94 -3.38 3.89
N ARG A 44 3.62 -2.08 3.93
CA ARG A 44 4.62 -1.02 4.16
C ARG A 44 5.28 -1.14 5.54
N GLN A 45 4.49 -1.38 6.58
CA GLN A 45 5.01 -1.57 7.94
C GLN A 45 5.99 -2.75 8.00
N LYS A 46 5.59 -3.89 7.44
CA LYS A 46 6.45 -5.09 7.35
C LYS A 46 7.71 -4.85 6.52
N GLN A 47 7.64 -4.06 5.46
CA GLN A 47 8.83 -3.71 4.69
C GLN A 47 9.83 -2.90 5.53
N GLY A 48 9.36 -1.89 6.27
CA GLY A 48 10.22 -1.13 7.18
C GLY A 48 10.88 -2.00 8.26
N GLU A 49 10.15 -2.99 8.79
CA GLU A 49 10.72 -3.99 9.72
C GLU A 49 11.83 -4.83 9.05
N VAL A 50 11.59 -5.33 7.84
CA VAL A 50 12.57 -6.12 7.07
C VAL A 50 13.82 -5.31 6.75
N GLU A 51 13.67 -4.05 6.34
CA GLU A 51 14.79 -3.15 6.07
C GLU A 51 15.60 -2.88 7.33
N THR A 52 14.93 -2.67 8.47
CA THR A 52 15.58 -2.47 9.77
C THR A 52 16.39 -3.71 10.18
N ILE A 53 15.80 -4.90 10.06
CA ILE A 53 16.49 -6.17 10.36
C ILE A 53 17.68 -6.36 9.42
N SER A 54 17.52 -6.07 8.14
CA SER A 54 18.61 -6.18 7.15
C SER A 54 19.77 -5.24 7.49
N MET A 55 19.47 -4.00 7.90
CA MET A 55 20.47 -3.04 8.35
C MET A 55 21.22 -3.54 9.60
N GLN A 56 20.50 -4.08 10.59
CA GLN A 56 21.10 -4.64 11.80
C GLN A 56 22.00 -5.85 11.49
N MET A 57 21.53 -6.75 10.62
CA MET A 57 22.31 -7.92 10.17
C MET A 57 23.61 -7.49 9.48
N ASN A 58 23.55 -6.51 8.59
CA ASN A 58 24.73 -5.98 7.91
C ASN A 58 25.71 -5.33 8.91
N ALA A 59 25.21 -4.60 9.92
CA ALA A 59 26.05 -4.00 10.95
C ALA A 59 26.77 -5.07 11.81
N LEU A 60 26.10 -6.17 12.13
CA LEU A 60 26.69 -7.30 12.86
C LEU A 60 27.73 -8.06 12.03
N GLN A 61 27.51 -8.22 10.73
CA GLN A 61 28.47 -8.91 9.85
C GLN A 61 29.78 -8.14 9.62
N GLN A 62 29.79 -6.83 9.85
CA GLN A 62 30.97 -5.97 9.68
C GLN A 62 31.79 -5.81 10.98
N GLN A 63 31.33 -6.38 12.10
CA GLN A 63 32.11 -6.54 13.35
C GLN A 63 32.95 -7.81 13.29
#